data_AF-A0A954SM53-F1
#
_entry.id   AF-A0A954SM53-F1
#
_cell.length_a   1.000
_cell.length_b   1.000
_cell.length_c   1.000
_cell.angle_alpha   90.00
_cell.angle_beta   90.00
_cell.angle_gamma   90.00
#
_symmetry.space_group_name_H-M   'P 1'
#
loop_
_entity.id
_entity.type
_entity.pdbx_description
1 polymer ?
#
loop_
_entity_poly.entity_id
_entity_poly.type
_entity_poly.pdbx_seq_one_letter_code
_entity_poly.pdbx_strand_id
1 'polypeptide(L)'
;MSRIQTGRQQAPRRVMLYGVHGIGKAQPLTANILTPDGFVPMGDLQVGDLVIGSDGRPCRVLGVYPQGEKEVFRVTFRDGSSTECCDDHLWFTTTFNERKQGLKGAVRTLRDIRGSLRYGTHFNHAVPRVQPIELAAKVLPADPWLLGMYLGDGHTSTSVIITNSEPDIHERIRETVALDGDQVVLFDEIHLRIVSADGRGTAFKAALDQLGLSGRASEEKFVPQVYLHGAVEQRLEILRGLIDSDGYVVCPGSVEYTTVSQRLADDFCFLVRSLGGSAKVTTKQGSYKKYGVKHLCRLAYRIHASFPEGIRPVSSAKHLAKWGTPEWHILHTIRSVEPVGKKECQCIRIDALDSLYVTDDFILTHNTTFGAMAPSPIFIQTEDGLANIEAPRFPLAESFEDVMAAIMALYSEPHDFQTVVVDSADWLEQLIWKEVIRRRPTTDRGRDITSIEDYGFAKGYTYALEPWREVLDGLNALRNERGMMVILIAHAKIERFENPETDAYDRYSPRLNKHASALIQEWCDEVLFATYKVHTKQTEEGFDKTRTRGIGTGDRIIRTTERPAHMAKNRMSLPEEMPLDFRVYAEHLGSAG
;
A
#
# COMPACT_ATOMS: atom_id res chain seq x y z
N MET A 1 -14.76 26.70 -48.24
CA MET A 1 -13.67 25.88 -47.67
C MET A 1 -13.57 25.96 -46.13
N SER A 2 -14.39 26.76 -45.43
CA SER A 2 -14.36 26.93 -43.96
C SER A 2 -14.99 25.80 -43.13
N ARG A 3 -15.44 24.70 -43.75
CA ARG A 3 -15.99 23.51 -43.05
C ARG A 3 -15.00 22.33 -42.98
N ILE A 4 -13.82 22.45 -43.59
CA ILE A 4 -12.81 21.40 -43.52
C ILE A 4 -11.99 21.64 -42.25
N GLN A 5 -12.27 20.87 -41.20
CA GLN A 5 -11.39 20.82 -40.04
C GLN A 5 -10.05 20.20 -40.47
N THR A 6 -8.95 20.90 -40.24
CA THR A 6 -7.61 20.45 -40.56
C THR A 6 -6.94 19.91 -39.29
N GLY A 7 -6.49 18.65 -39.34
CA GLY A 7 -5.75 17.98 -38.25
C GLY A 7 -6.62 17.25 -37.21
N ARG A 8 -6.05 16.21 -36.58
CA ARG A 8 -6.65 15.49 -35.44
C ARG A 8 -6.75 16.45 -34.24
N GLN A 9 -7.90 17.04 -33.99
CA GLN A 9 -8.16 17.61 -32.66
C GLN A 9 -8.19 16.46 -31.65
N GLN A 10 -7.35 16.55 -30.63
CA GLN A 10 -7.20 15.53 -29.59
C GLN A 10 -8.41 15.61 -28.64
N ALA A 11 -9.51 15.00 -29.05
CA ALA A 11 -10.69 14.90 -28.21
C ALA A 11 -10.45 13.91 -27.05
N PRO A 12 -11.07 14.13 -25.87
CA PRO A 12 -11.03 13.20 -24.75
C PRO A 12 -11.46 11.78 -25.18
N ARG A 13 -11.00 10.74 -24.48
CA ARG A 13 -11.17 9.36 -24.98
C ARG A 13 -12.41 8.67 -24.43
N ARG A 14 -12.94 7.72 -25.20
CA ARG A 14 -13.95 6.74 -24.75
C ARG A 14 -13.27 5.39 -24.57
N VAL A 15 -13.19 4.93 -23.34
CA VAL A 15 -12.48 3.70 -22.98
C VAL A 15 -13.46 2.73 -22.34
N MET A 16 -13.47 1.48 -22.77
CA MET A 16 -14.08 0.40 -22.00
C MET A 16 -12.98 -0.45 -21.39
N LEU A 17 -13.01 -0.62 -20.07
CA LEU A 17 -12.18 -1.57 -19.35
C LEU A 17 -13.06 -2.71 -18.85
N TYR A 18 -12.75 -3.95 -19.24
CA TYR A 18 -13.45 -5.12 -18.72
C TYR A 18 -12.50 -6.17 -18.17
N GLY A 19 -12.92 -6.90 -17.13
CA GLY A 19 -12.04 -7.87 -16.47
C GLY A 19 -12.74 -8.82 -15.52
N VAL A 20 -12.00 -9.83 -15.06
CA VAL A 20 -12.47 -10.77 -14.03
C VAL A 20 -12.53 -10.07 -12.65
N HIS A 21 -13.54 -10.37 -11.83
CA HIS A 21 -13.90 -9.65 -10.58
C HIS A 21 -12.73 -9.31 -9.64
N GLY A 22 -12.95 -8.33 -8.75
CA GLY A 22 -12.01 -7.85 -7.74
C GLY A 22 -11.43 -8.92 -6.83
N ILE A 23 -10.11 -8.96 -6.69
CA ILE A 23 -9.43 -9.92 -5.79
C ILE A 23 -8.04 -9.40 -5.52
N GLY A 24 -7.83 -8.64 -4.42
CA GLY A 24 -6.45 -8.34 -4.02
C GLY A 24 -6.16 -7.19 -3.08
N LYS A 25 -6.98 -6.95 -2.05
CA LYS A 25 -6.74 -5.80 -1.17
C LYS A 25 -6.95 -6.10 0.31
N ALA A 26 -7.08 -7.39 0.65
CA ALA A 26 -7.54 -7.81 1.96
C ALA A 26 -6.35 -8.14 2.87
N GLN A 27 -6.39 -7.62 4.09
CA GLN A 27 -5.55 -8.07 5.20
C GLN A 27 -6.44 -8.71 6.28
N PRO A 28 -5.91 -9.60 7.12
CA PRO A 28 -6.65 -10.13 8.26
C PRO A 28 -7.18 -9.01 9.16
N LEU A 29 -8.32 -9.22 9.81
CA LEU A 29 -8.86 -8.28 10.80
C LEU A 29 -7.87 -7.99 11.95
N THR A 30 -6.90 -8.87 12.19
CA THR A 30 -5.87 -8.73 13.22
C THR A 30 -4.63 -7.96 12.76
N ALA A 31 -4.51 -7.58 11.48
CA ALA A 31 -3.38 -6.79 11.00
C ALA A 31 -3.36 -5.42 11.67
N ASN A 32 -2.19 -4.94 12.09
CA ASN A 32 -2.07 -3.67 12.80
C ASN A 32 -1.89 -2.52 11.82
N ILE A 33 -2.84 -1.59 11.79
CA ILE A 33 -2.79 -0.39 10.96
C ILE A 33 -2.36 0.78 11.83
N LEU A 34 -1.39 1.55 11.35
CA LEU A 34 -0.86 2.68 12.10
C LEU A 34 -1.80 3.89 11.99
N THR A 35 -2.22 4.42 13.13
CA THR A 35 -2.95 5.69 13.28
C THR A 35 -2.06 6.74 13.96
N PRO A 36 -2.48 8.02 14.01
CA PRO A 36 -1.78 9.04 14.78
C PRO A 36 -1.63 8.73 16.28
N ASP A 37 -2.51 7.88 16.82
CA ASP A 37 -2.53 7.51 18.24
C ASP A 37 -1.85 6.17 18.53
N GLY A 38 -1.47 5.41 17.49
CA GLY A 38 -0.78 4.14 17.61
C GLY A 38 -1.32 3.09 16.66
N PHE A 39 -0.89 1.84 16.85
CA PHE A 39 -1.39 0.74 16.04
C PHE A 39 -2.77 0.30 16.52
N VAL A 40 -3.70 0.13 15.58
CA VAL A 40 -5.03 -0.42 15.83
C VAL A 40 -5.29 -1.62 14.92
N PRO A 41 -6.04 -2.64 15.35
CA PRO A 41 -6.43 -3.74 14.50
C PRO A 41 -7.24 -3.28 13.28
N MET A 42 -6.98 -3.88 12.11
CA MET A 42 -7.71 -3.63 10.86
C MET A 42 -9.22 -3.75 11.04
N GLY A 43 -9.69 -4.69 11.86
CA GLY A 43 -11.11 -4.91 12.12
C GLY A 43 -11.80 -3.80 12.94
N ASP A 44 -11.02 -2.98 13.65
CA ASP A 44 -11.56 -1.90 14.50
C ASP A 44 -11.69 -0.58 13.74
N LEU A 45 -11.12 -0.50 12.52
CA LEU A 45 -11.16 0.70 11.69
C LEU A 45 -12.55 0.98 11.15
N GLN A 46 -12.94 2.25 11.19
CA GLN A 46 -14.19 2.78 10.68
C GLN A 46 -13.93 3.88 9.64
N VAL A 47 -14.96 4.16 8.84
CA VAL A 47 -14.93 5.30 7.91
C VAL A 47 -14.84 6.59 8.71
N GLY A 48 -13.88 7.45 8.38
CA GLY A 48 -13.57 8.70 9.06
C GLY A 48 -12.33 8.63 9.97
N ASP A 49 -11.86 7.42 10.32
CA ASP A 49 -10.64 7.25 11.12
C ASP A 49 -9.41 7.76 10.37
N LEU A 50 -8.34 8.07 11.11
CA LEU A 50 -7.06 8.48 10.53
C LEU A 50 -6.07 7.32 10.57
N VAL A 51 -5.41 7.05 9.44
CA VAL A 51 -4.29 6.12 9.34
C VAL A 51 -3.08 6.83 8.75
N ILE A 52 -1.90 6.23 8.80
CA ILE A 52 -0.67 6.87 8.29
C ILE A 52 -0.38 6.44 6.85
N GLY A 53 -0.15 7.42 5.97
CA GLY A 53 0.26 7.23 4.57
C GLY A 53 1.77 7.01 4.40
N SER A 54 2.20 6.85 3.14
CA SER A 54 3.61 6.64 2.80
C SER A 54 4.54 7.82 3.10
N ASP A 55 3.98 9.04 3.11
CA ASP A 55 4.66 10.29 3.45
C ASP A 55 4.81 10.49 4.96
N GLY A 56 4.35 9.53 5.77
CA GLY A 56 4.41 9.57 7.23
C GLY A 56 3.30 10.42 7.85
N ARG A 57 2.37 10.97 7.07
CA ARG A 57 1.30 11.85 7.56
C ARG A 57 -0.05 11.14 7.70
N PRO A 58 -0.96 11.68 8.53
CA PRO A 58 -2.32 11.17 8.63
C PRO A 58 -3.12 11.34 7.33
N CYS A 59 -3.79 10.28 6.92
CA CYS A 59 -4.74 10.20 5.81
C CYS A 59 -6.06 9.58 6.34
N ARG A 60 -7.20 10.00 5.82
CA ARG A 60 -8.53 9.55 6.27
C ARG A 60 -8.87 8.20 5.66
N VAL A 61 -9.48 7.33 6.46
CA VAL A 61 -10.16 6.12 6.01
C VAL A 61 -11.50 6.53 5.42
N LEU A 62 -11.68 6.22 4.15
CA LEU A 62 -12.80 6.62 3.32
C LEU A 62 -13.79 5.50 3.06
N GLY A 63 -13.43 4.27 3.43
CA GLY A 63 -14.25 3.09 3.17
C GLY A 63 -13.67 1.87 3.86
N VAL A 64 -14.53 1.04 4.43
CA VAL A 64 -14.19 -0.21 5.08
C VAL A 64 -14.99 -1.33 4.44
N TYR A 65 -14.33 -2.42 4.09
CA TYR A 65 -14.88 -3.45 3.21
C TYR A 65 -14.58 -4.85 3.76
N PRO A 66 -15.54 -5.50 4.43
CA PRO A 66 -15.44 -6.91 4.76
C PRO A 66 -15.21 -7.74 3.48
N GLN A 67 -14.32 -8.73 3.56
CA GLN A 67 -13.97 -9.61 2.44
C GLN A 67 -14.27 -11.07 2.70
N GLY A 68 -14.76 -11.39 3.91
CA GLY A 68 -14.96 -12.75 4.38
C GLY A 68 -13.64 -13.50 4.60
N GLU A 69 -13.77 -14.80 4.77
CA GLU A 69 -12.66 -15.72 4.96
C GLU A 69 -11.81 -15.89 3.68
N LYS A 70 -10.51 -15.62 3.77
CA LYS A 70 -9.54 -15.78 2.67
C LYS A 70 -8.31 -16.56 3.10
N GLU A 71 -7.63 -17.21 2.15
CA GLU A 71 -6.29 -17.75 2.42
C GLU A 71 -5.29 -16.61 2.63
N VAL A 72 -4.57 -16.67 3.74
CA VAL A 72 -3.63 -15.65 4.22
C VAL A 72 -2.22 -16.19 4.22
N PHE A 73 -1.30 -15.30 3.82
CA PHE A 73 0.13 -15.56 3.76
C PHE A 73 0.87 -14.53 4.60
N ARG A 74 1.90 -14.99 5.31
CA ARG A 74 2.84 -14.14 6.03
C ARG A 74 3.97 -13.74 5.08
N VAL A 75 4.13 -12.43 4.90
CA VAL A 75 5.19 -11.82 4.10
C VAL A 75 6.27 -11.35 5.06
N THR A 76 7.44 -11.96 5.01
CA THR A 76 8.58 -11.59 5.87
C THR A 76 9.64 -10.89 5.05
N PHE A 77 10.17 -9.78 5.55
CA PHE A 77 11.19 -8.96 4.90
C PHE A 77 12.61 -9.28 5.41
N ARG A 78 13.63 -8.77 4.72
CA ARG A 78 15.05 -9.05 5.05
C ARG A 78 15.49 -8.50 6.40
N ASP A 79 14.90 -7.40 6.85
CA ASP A 79 15.12 -6.81 8.17
C ASP A 79 14.34 -7.54 9.28
N GLY A 80 13.50 -8.52 8.92
CA GLY A 80 12.70 -9.29 9.85
C GLY A 80 11.34 -8.68 10.16
N SER A 81 10.97 -7.54 9.57
CA SER A 81 9.59 -7.07 9.64
C SER A 81 8.66 -8.06 8.92
N SER A 82 7.41 -8.17 9.36
CA SER A 82 6.44 -9.02 8.67
C SER A 82 5.01 -8.50 8.76
N THR A 83 4.20 -8.83 7.75
CA THR A 83 2.75 -8.59 7.75
C THR A 83 2.03 -9.76 7.09
N GLU A 84 0.71 -9.82 7.25
CA GLU A 84 -0.13 -10.88 6.71
C GLU A 84 -1.14 -10.32 5.71
N CYS A 85 -1.32 -11.00 4.57
CA CYS A 85 -2.28 -10.57 3.55
C CYS A 85 -2.75 -11.75 2.68
N CYS A 86 -3.83 -11.53 1.92
CA CYS A 86 -4.33 -12.55 0.98
C CYS A 86 -3.40 -12.74 -0.23
N ASP A 87 -3.49 -13.88 -0.91
CA ASP A 87 -2.62 -14.20 -2.06
C ASP A 87 -2.71 -13.18 -3.22
N ASP A 88 -3.87 -12.55 -3.40
CA ASP A 88 -4.03 -11.56 -4.45
C ASP A 88 -3.68 -10.13 -3.98
N HIS A 89 -3.24 -9.94 -2.73
CA HIS A 89 -2.99 -8.61 -2.14
C HIS A 89 -2.00 -7.80 -2.98
N LEU A 90 -2.31 -6.52 -3.21
CA LEU A 90 -1.50 -5.64 -4.05
C LEU A 90 -0.34 -5.04 -3.27
N TRP A 91 0.82 -5.06 -3.90
CA TRP A 91 2.07 -4.52 -3.39
C TRP A 91 2.74 -3.67 -4.46
N PHE A 92 3.05 -2.41 -4.15
CA PHE A 92 3.96 -1.64 -4.99
C PHE A 92 5.39 -2.12 -4.76
N THR A 93 6.02 -2.70 -5.79
CA THR A 93 7.37 -3.26 -5.69
C THR A 93 8.26 -2.85 -6.86
N THR A 94 9.56 -2.80 -6.61
CA THR A 94 10.59 -2.82 -7.64
C THR A 94 11.23 -4.20 -7.67
N THR A 95 11.51 -4.75 -8.86
CA THR A 95 12.31 -5.96 -9.06
C THR A 95 13.80 -5.65 -9.11
N PHE A 96 14.65 -6.67 -9.02
CA PHE A 96 16.10 -6.48 -9.12
C PHE A 96 16.51 -5.85 -10.47
N ASN A 97 15.93 -6.35 -11.57
CA ASN A 97 16.22 -5.83 -12.90
C ASN A 97 15.69 -4.41 -13.10
N GLU A 98 14.49 -4.09 -12.62
CA GLU A 98 13.94 -2.73 -12.66
C GLU A 98 14.83 -1.73 -11.93
N ARG A 99 15.30 -2.07 -10.72
CA ARG A 99 16.24 -1.22 -9.98
C ARG A 99 17.55 -1.00 -10.73
N LYS A 100 18.09 -2.06 -11.37
CA LYS A 100 19.31 -1.96 -12.17
C LYS A 100 19.14 -1.04 -13.40
N GLN A 101 17.92 -0.95 -13.93
CA GLN A 101 17.58 -0.11 -15.08
C GLN A 101 17.04 1.29 -14.68
N GLY A 102 16.90 1.59 -13.39
CA GLY A 102 16.34 2.85 -12.91
C GLY A 102 14.83 3.01 -13.15
N LEU A 103 14.10 1.91 -13.32
CA LEU A 103 12.64 1.92 -13.50
C LEU A 103 11.93 2.13 -12.16
N LYS A 104 10.78 2.81 -12.18
CA LYS A 104 10.04 3.21 -10.97
C LYS A 104 9.31 2.08 -10.24
N GLY A 105 9.28 0.87 -10.80
CA GLY A 105 8.57 -0.29 -10.24
C GLY A 105 7.11 -0.39 -10.70
N ALA A 106 6.39 -1.36 -10.16
CA ALA A 106 5.01 -1.65 -10.53
C ALA A 106 4.23 -2.26 -9.36
N VAL A 107 2.90 -2.11 -9.40
CA VAL A 107 2.00 -2.82 -8.49
C VAL A 107 1.87 -4.28 -8.95
N ARG A 108 2.11 -5.21 -8.02
CA ARG A 108 2.06 -6.67 -8.25
C ARG A 108 1.20 -7.34 -7.19
N THR A 109 0.64 -8.50 -7.50
CA THR A 109 -0.04 -9.30 -6.48
C THR A 109 0.97 -10.10 -5.67
N LEU A 110 0.59 -10.52 -4.45
CA LEU A 110 1.44 -11.39 -3.65
C LEU A 110 1.75 -12.71 -4.38
N ARG A 111 0.81 -13.25 -5.17
CA ARG A 111 1.01 -14.44 -6.00
C ARG A 111 2.18 -14.29 -6.98
N ASP A 112 2.34 -13.13 -7.60
CA ASP A 112 3.39 -12.85 -8.61
C ASP A 112 4.74 -12.76 -7.92
N ILE A 113 4.74 -12.04 -6.79
CA ILE A 113 5.89 -11.88 -5.94
C ILE A 113 6.37 -13.26 -5.50
N ARG A 114 5.45 -14.14 -5.06
CA ARG A 114 5.74 -15.55 -4.72
C ARG A 114 6.37 -16.31 -5.88
N GLY A 115 5.79 -16.17 -7.08
CA GLY A 115 6.28 -16.81 -8.30
C GLY A 115 7.68 -16.35 -8.73
N SER A 116 8.12 -15.16 -8.29
CA SER A 116 9.39 -14.56 -8.68
C SER A 116 10.18 -13.96 -7.51
N LEU A 117 10.08 -14.57 -6.31
CA LEU A 117 10.73 -14.09 -5.07
C LEU A 117 12.25 -13.91 -5.20
N ARG A 118 12.87 -14.74 -6.05
CA ARG A 118 14.31 -14.78 -6.26
C ARG A 118 14.66 -14.47 -7.71
N TYR A 119 15.75 -13.73 -7.88
CA TYR A 119 16.44 -13.59 -9.15
C TYR A 119 17.89 -14.06 -8.96
N GLY A 120 18.18 -15.29 -9.36
CA GLY A 120 19.42 -15.98 -9.00
C GLY A 120 19.58 -16.07 -7.48
N THR A 121 20.66 -15.50 -6.95
CA THR A 121 20.94 -15.44 -5.49
C THR A 121 20.28 -14.25 -4.80
N HIS A 122 19.70 -13.30 -5.54
CA HIS A 122 19.15 -12.06 -4.99
C HIS A 122 17.67 -12.19 -4.65
N PHE A 123 17.23 -11.44 -3.64
CA PHE A 123 15.80 -11.17 -3.43
C PHE A 123 15.32 -10.21 -4.51
N ASN A 124 14.22 -10.56 -5.17
CA ASN A 124 13.79 -9.83 -6.35
C ASN A 124 13.01 -8.56 -5.99
N HIS A 125 11.94 -8.71 -5.20
CA HIS A 125 10.97 -7.65 -4.92
C HIS A 125 11.36 -6.82 -3.68
N ALA A 126 11.37 -5.49 -3.85
CA ALA A 126 11.53 -4.52 -2.77
C ALA A 126 10.32 -3.58 -2.72
N VAL A 127 9.76 -3.40 -1.53
CA VAL A 127 8.69 -2.46 -1.21
C VAL A 127 9.33 -1.12 -0.80
N PRO A 128 8.70 0.05 -1.07
CA PRO A 128 9.18 1.32 -0.55
C PRO A 128 9.15 1.35 0.99
N ARG A 129 10.09 2.08 1.58
CA ARG A 129 10.03 2.45 3.00
C ARG A 129 9.10 3.65 3.17
N VAL A 130 8.41 3.69 4.30
CA VAL A 130 7.70 4.88 4.75
C VAL A 130 8.69 6.00 5.10
N GLN A 131 8.28 7.25 4.91
CA GLN A 131 8.97 8.41 5.46
C GLN A 131 8.88 8.43 7.01
N PRO A 132 9.68 9.24 7.72
CA PRO A 132 9.54 9.38 9.17
C PRO A 132 8.11 9.73 9.56
N ILE A 133 7.51 8.93 10.46
CA ILE A 133 6.11 9.10 10.84
C ILE A 133 5.92 10.43 11.58
N GLU A 134 5.10 11.34 11.08
CA GLU A 134 4.83 12.64 11.68
C GLU A 134 3.78 12.51 12.80
N LEU A 135 4.22 12.14 14.00
CA LEU A 135 3.40 12.15 15.21
C LEU A 135 3.49 13.49 15.95
N ALA A 136 2.43 13.83 16.69
CA ALA A 136 2.40 15.02 17.52
C ALA A 136 3.43 14.96 18.66
N ALA A 137 4.05 16.10 18.97
CA ALA A 137 4.96 16.21 20.10
C ALA A 137 4.25 15.88 21.42
N LYS A 138 4.91 15.12 22.28
CA LYS A 138 4.40 14.73 23.59
C LYS A 138 5.13 15.49 24.70
N VAL A 139 4.46 15.72 25.82
CA VAL A 139 5.14 16.19 27.04
C VAL A 139 5.85 15.00 27.66
N LEU A 140 7.18 15.07 27.77
CA LEU A 140 8.02 13.96 28.22
C LEU A 140 8.46 14.17 29.67
N PRO A 141 8.42 13.14 30.53
CA PRO A 141 8.87 13.26 31.92
C PRO A 141 10.38 13.51 32.08
N ALA A 142 11.17 13.20 31.07
CA ALA A 142 12.62 13.42 31.03
C ALA A 142 13.06 13.76 29.61
N ASP A 143 14.24 14.38 29.49
CA ASP A 143 14.88 14.58 28.19
C ASP A 143 15.09 13.24 27.46
N PRO A 144 14.66 13.11 26.19
CA PRO A 144 14.74 11.84 25.47
C PRO A 144 16.16 11.31 25.33
N TRP A 145 17.14 12.18 25.05
CA TRP A 145 18.53 11.77 24.88
C TRP A 145 19.13 11.28 26.20
N LEU A 146 18.92 12.02 27.28
CA LEU A 146 19.37 11.62 28.62
C LEU A 146 18.73 10.29 29.05
N LEU A 147 17.44 10.08 28.74
CA LEU A 147 16.79 8.80 29.00
C LEU A 147 17.42 7.66 28.17
N GLY A 148 17.72 7.90 26.90
CA GLY A 148 18.43 6.94 26.05
C GLY A 148 19.80 6.55 26.62
N MET A 149 20.59 7.55 27.04
CA MET A 149 21.88 7.33 27.71
C MET A 149 21.73 6.51 28.99
N TYR A 150 20.72 6.79 29.81
CA TYR A 150 20.43 6.00 31.02
C TYR A 150 20.03 4.55 30.69
N LEU A 151 19.30 4.33 29.60
CA LEU A 151 18.87 2.99 29.21
C LEU A 151 20.06 2.09 28.86
N GLY A 152 21.13 2.64 28.29
CA GLY A 152 22.39 1.90 28.12
C GLY A 152 23.25 1.91 29.39
N ASP A 153 23.93 3.03 29.63
CA ASP A 153 25.01 3.18 30.62
C ASP A 153 24.55 3.50 32.05
N GLY A 154 23.24 3.68 32.24
CA GLY A 154 22.67 4.10 33.51
C GLY A 154 22.35 2.96 34.47
N HIS A 155 22.46 3.23 35.76
CA HIS A 155 21.85 2.43 36.81
C HIS A 155 21.29 3.32 37.91
N THR A 156 20.30 2.81 38.64
CA THR A 156 19.70 3.50 39.77
C THR A 156 19.75 2.67 41.04
N SER A 157 20.15 3.31 42.13
CA SER A 157 19.96 2.83 43.49
C SER A 157 19.35 3.95 44.33
N THR A 158 20.07 4.49 45.31
CA THR A 158 19.70 5.72 46.02
C THR A 158 19.84 6.96 45.14
N SER A 159 20.78 6.96 44.21
CA SER A 159 21.01 8.01 43.21
C SER A 159 21.03 7.42 41.80
N VAL A 160 20.92 8.28 40.79
CA VAL A 160 21.10 7.92 39.38
C VAL A 160 22.58 8.07 39.04
N ILE A 161 23.17 7.03 38.46
CA ILE A 161 24.57 7.04 38.03
C ILE A 161 24.63 6.61 36.57
N ILE A 162 25.31 7.39 35.74
CA ILE A 162 25.64 7.06 34.34
C ILE A 162 27.15 6.81 34.27
N THR A 163 27.55 5.70 33.64
CA THR A 163 28.96 5.33 33.49
C THR A 163 29.40 5.55 32.06
N ASN A 164 30.16 6.61 31.78
CA ASN A 164 30.63 6.92 30.44
C ASN A 164 31.99 7.61 30.49
N SER A 165 32.84 7.43 29.48
CA SER A 165 34.21 7.98 29.46
C SER A 165 34.41 9.14 28.49
N GLU A 166 33.38 9.52 27.71
CA GLU A 166 33.49 10.50 26.63
C GLU A 166 33.21 11.92 27.18
N PRO A 167 34.16 12.88 27.07
CA PRO A 167 34.01 14.21 27.67
C PRO A 167 32.85 15.05 27.12
N ASP A 168 32.52 14.91 25.84
CA ASP A 168 31.38 15.59 25.20
C ASP A 168 30.04 15.06 25.70
N ILE A 169 29.95 13.75 25.99
CA ILE A 169 28.80 13.15 26.64
C ILE A 169 28.66 13.69 28.08
N HIS A 170 29.78 13.84 28.81
CA HIS A 170 29.74 14.41 30.16
C HIS A 170 29.23 15.84 30.18
N GLU A 171 29.69 16.67 29.25
CA GLU A 171 29.23 18.05 29.09
C GLU A 171 27.74 18.10 28.80
N ARG A 172 27.27 17.32 27.82
CA ARG A 172 25.85 17.26 27.48
C ARG A 172 24.97 16.79 28.65
N ILE A 173 25.40 15.77 29.41
CA ILE A 173 24.65 15.33 30.61
C ILE A 173 24.55 16.48 31.62
N ARG A 174 25.64 17.22 31.88
CA ARG A 174 25.62 18.36 32.82
C ARG A 174 24.65 19.44 32.38
N GLU A 175 24.67 19.80 31.10
CA GLU A 175 23.77 20.80 30.53
C GLU A 175 22.32 20.37 30.62
N THR A 176 22.01 19.12 30.24
CA THR A 176 20.64 18.61 30.25
C THR A 176 20.05 18.54 31.65
N VAL A 177 20.76 17.97 32.64
CA VAL A 177 20.21 17.85 34.00
C VAL A 177 20.09 19.22 34.71
N ALA A 178 20.92 20.19 34.34
CA ALA A 178 20.84 21.54 34.89
C ALA A 178 19.54 22.26 34.52
N LEU A 179 18.92 21.91 33.37
CA LEU A 179 17.62 22.45 32.97
C LEU A 179 16.50 22.04 33.94
N ASP A 180 16.65 20.88 34.59
CA ASP A 180 15.70 20.34 35.56
C ASP A 180 16.06 20.72 37.03
N GLY A 181 17.09 21.54 37.22
CA GLY A 181 17.59 21.96 38.54
C GLY A 181 18.45 20.90 39.25
N ASP A 182 18.80 19.81 38.56
CA ASP A 182 19.72 18.79 39.03
C ASP A 182 21.18 19.18 38.72
N GLN A 183 22.12 18.50 39.37
CA GLN A 183 23.57 18.69 39.18
C GLN A 183 24.27 17.35 38.96
N VAL A 184 25.45 17.38 38.37
CA VAL A 184 26.30 16.19 38.21
C VAL A 184 27.54 16.31 39.10
N VAL A 185 27.80 15.28 39.89
CA VAL A 185 29.05 15.09 40.63
C VAL A 185 29.78 13.90 40.02
N LEU A 186 31.03 14.15 39.58
CA LEU A 186 31.93 13.08 39.16
C LEU A 186 32.45 12.36 40.41
N PHE A 187 32.21 11.05 40.50
CA PHE A 187 32.80 10.21 41.54
C PHE A 187 34.25 9.84 41.20
N ASP A 188 34.49 9.61 39.90
CA ASP A 188 35.80 9.41 39.28
C ASP A 188 35.73 9.84 37.80
N GLU A 189 36.69 9.41 36.98
CA GLU A 189 36.78 9.79 35.56
C GLU A 189 35.62 9.29 34.69
N ILE A 190 34.83 8.30 35.14
CA ILE A 190 33.80 7.67 34.30
C ILE A 190 32.42 7.61 34.94
N HIS A 191 32.31 7.78 36.26
CA HIS A 191 31.04 7.68 36.97
C HIS A 191 30.44 9.06 37.28
N LEU A 192 29.35 9.39 36.58
CA LEU A 192 28.60 10.62 36.74
C LEU A 192 27.40 10.35 37.64
N ARG A 193 27.38 10.94 38.84
CA ARG A 193 26.26 10.87 39.77
C ARG A 193 25.38 12.10 39.62
N ILE A 194 24.10 11.90 39.34
CA ILE A 194 23.11 12.98 39.31
C ILE A 194 22.60 13.19 40.73
N VAL A 195 22.69 14.44 41.21
CA VAL A 195 22.30 14.87 42.56
C VAL A 195 21.41 16.10 42.48
N SER A 196 20.51 16.27 43.46
CA SER A 196 19.68 17.47 43.52
C SER A 196 20.48 18.62 44.14
N ALA A 197 20.24 19.84 43.68
CA ALA A 197 20.83 21.05 44.25
C ALA A 197 20.32 21.35 45.68
N ASP A 198 19.11 20.89 46.04
CA ASP A 198 18.43 21.20 47.32
C ASP A 198 18.33 20.01 48.29
N GLY A 199 18.85 18.84 47.89
CA GLY A 199 18.86 17.61 48.70
C GLY A 199 17.53 16.85 48.71
N ARG A 200 16.50 17.28 47.98
CA ARG A 200 15.15 16.68 47.96
C ARG A 200 14.91 15.73 46.78
N GLY A 201 15.86 14.85 46.51
CA GLY A 201 15.79 13.88 45.39
C GLY A 201 15.88 14.55 44.01
N THR A 202 16.36 13.84 42.99
CA THR A 202 16.56 14.43 41.66
C THR A 202 15.30 14.38 40.82
N ALA A 203 15.08 15.41 39.99
CA ALA A 203 13.99 15.45 39.02
C ALA A 203 14.08 14.26 38.06
N PHE A 204 15.30 13.93 37.60
CA PHE A 204 15.51 12.78 36.72
C PHE A 204 15.17 11.45 37.40
N LYS A 205 15.46 11.28 38.70
CA LYS A 205 15.06 10.06 39.43
C LYS A 205 13.54 9.95 39.57
N ALA A 206 12.86 11.06 39.88
CA ALA A 206 11.41 11.09 39.94
C ALA A 206 10.77 10.71 38.58
N ALA A 207 11.34 11.20 37.47
CA ALA A 207 10.92 10.80 36.13
C ALA A 207 11.14 9.29 35.88
N LEU A 208 12.29 8.72 36.28
CA LEU A 208 12.54 7.28 36.17
C LEU A 208 11.59 6.43 37.02
N ASP A 209 11.22 6.92 38.22
CA ASP A 209 10.22 6.29 39.08
C ASP A 209 8.84 6.30 38.40
N GLN A 210 8.42 7.45 37.84
CA GLN A 210 7.16 7.59 37.08
C GLN A 210 7.11 6.68 35.85
N LEU A 211 8.23 6.52 35.15
CA LEU A 211 8.36 5.69 33.95
C LEU A 211 8.53 4.19 34.26
N GLY A 212 8.67 3.80 35.53
CA GLY A 212 8.85 2.40 35.95
C GLY A 212 10.23 1.81 35.62
N LEU A 213 11.24 2.68 35.44
CA LEU A 213 12.62 2.34 35.04
C LEU A 213 13.63 2.36 36.19
N SER A 214 13.23 2.90 37.33
CA SER A 214 14.04 2.94 38.55
C SER A 214 14.25 1.54 39.13
N GLY A 215 15.50 1.21 39.46
CA GLY A 215 15.89 -0.08 40.05
C GLY A 215 15.83 -1.29 39.10
N ARG A 216 15.54 -1.07 37.80
CA ARG A 216 15.48 -2.15 36.79
C ARG A 216 16.87 -2.65 36.42
N ALA A 217 17.01 -3.96 36.32
CA ALA A 217 18.21 -4.58 35.76
C ALA A 217 18.27 -4.39 34.23
N SER A 218 19.45 -4.57 33.63
CA SER A 218 19.65 -4.35 32.18
C SER A 218 18.71 -5.18 31.31
N GLU A 219 18.35 -6.40 31.73
CA GLU A 219 17.40 -7.27 31.02
C GLU A 219 15.92 -6.84 31.11
N GLU A 220 15.60 -5.93 32.04
CA GLU A 220 14.23 -5.46 32.29
C GLU A 220 13.96 -4.06 31.72
N LYS A 221 15.00 -3.35 31.26
CA LYS A 221 14.88 -2.01 30.69
C LYS A 221 14.06 -2.03 29.39
N PHE A 222 13.37 -0.94 29.10
CA PHE A 222 12.51 -0.74 27.92
C PHE A 222 12.36 0.75 27.61
N VAL A 223 11.91 1.10 26.40
CA VAL A 223 11.55 2.47 26.05
C VAL A 223 10.07 2.71 26.40
N PRO A 224 9.73 3.72 27.20
CA PRO A 224 8.33 3.99 27.54
C PRO A 224 7.52 4.44 26.32
N GLN A 225 6.24 4.06 26.27
CA GLN A 225 5.34 4.30 25.13
C GLN A 225 5.23 5.77 24.72
N VAL A 226 5.27 6.70 25.69
CA VAL A 226 5.22 8.15 25.41
C VAL A 226 6.41 8.63 24.55
N TYR A 227 7.55 7.95 24.61
CA TYR A 227 8.72 8.24 23.77
C TYR A 227 8.62 7.53 22.41
N LEU A 228 8.10 6.29 22.36
CA LEU A 228 7.88 5.57 21.11
C LEU A 228 6.89 6.28 20.19
N HIS A 229 5.88 6.95 20.76
CA HIS A 229 4.85 7.69 20.04
C HIS A 229 5.03 9.22 20.10
N GLY A 230 6.27 9.67 20.37
CA GLY A 230 6.65 11.08 20.32
C GLY A 230 6.85 11.59 18.89
N ALA A 231 7.03 12.91 18.76
CA ALA A 231 7.39 13.51 17.47
C ALA A 231 8.70 12.92 16.92
N VAL A 232 8.95 13.12 15.62
CA VAL A 232 10.16 12.64 14.93
C VAL A 232 11.44 12.95 15.72
N GLU A 233 11.61 14.20 16.16
CA GLU A 233 12.81 14.60 16.90
C GLU A 233 12.91 13.94 18.28
N GLN A 234 11.80 13.74 18.98
CA GLN A 234 11.78 13.09 20.30
C GLN A 234 12.22 11.63 20.21
N ARG A 235 11.75 10.92 19.19
CA ARG A 235 12.16 9.53 18.88
C ARG A 235 13.61 9.46 18.41
N LEU A 236 14.07 10.48 17.69
CA LEU A 236 15.44 10.55 17.21
C LEU A 236 16.42 10.83 18.37
N GLU A 237 16.08 11.70 19.32
CA GLU A 237 16.92 12.01 20.48
C GLU A 237 17.07 10.82 21.43
N ILE A 238 16.00 10.08 21.72
CA ILE A 238 16.14 8.85 22.53
C ILE A 238 16.98 7.79 21.82
N LEU A 239 16.85 7.70 20.49
CA LEU A 239 17.67 6.80 19.69
C LEU A 239 19.15 7.21 19.69
N ARG A 240 19.43 8.52 19.64
CA ARG A 240 20.79 9.09 19.82
C ARG A 240 21.38 8.70 21.17
N GLY A 241 20.63 8.85 22.25
CA GLY A 241 21.10 8.45 23.59
C GLY A 241 21.43 6.96 23.68
N LEU A 242 20.57 6.09 23.13
CA LEU A 242 20.81 4.64 23.11
C LEU A 242 22.06 4.25 22.31
N ILE A 243 22.30 4.91 21.18
CA ILE A 243 23.45 4.62 20.32
C ILE A 243 24.73 5.24 20.87
N ASP A 244 24.66 6.42 21.48
CA ASP A 244 25.82 7.08 22.07
C ASP A 244 26.36 6.32 23.29
N SER A 245 25.51 5.57 24.02
CA SER A 245 25.93 4.69 25.11
C SER A 245 26.49 3.33 24.61
N ASP A 246 25.62 2.50 24.04
CA ASP A 246 25.88 1.07 23.76
C ASP A 246 25.92 0.76 22.25
N GLY A 247 25.91 1.80 21.42
CA GLY A 247 25.93 1.68 19.98
C GLY A 247 27.33 1.75 19.37
N TYR A 248 27.41 1.30 18.13
CA TYR A 248 28.64 1.35 17.34
C TYR A 248 28.32 1.68 15.89
N VAL A 249 28.95 2.71 15.32
CA VAL A 249 28.86 3.01 13.88
C VAL A 249 29.66 1.97 13.10
N VAL A 250 28.97 1.13 12.34
CA VAL A 250 29.56 0.01 11.57
C VAL A 250 30.19 0.53 10.28
N CYS A 251 29.45 1.36 9.56
CA CYS A 251 29.86 2.03 8.34
C CYS A 251 28.96 3.27 8.13
N PRO A 252 29.28 4.16 7.18
CA PRO A 252 28.41 5.29 6.85
C PRO A 252 26.94 4.84 6.69
N GLY A 253 26.02 5.53 7.37
CA GLY A 253 24.58 5.24 7.36
C GLY A 253 24.11 4.04 8.19
N SER A 254 24.98 3.32 8.90
CA SER A 254 24.60 2.11 9.66
C SER A 254 25.26 2.00 11.03
N VAL A 255 24.47 1.53 11.99
CA VAL A 255 24.91 1.26 13.37
C VAL A 255 24.60 -0.16 13.78
N GLU A 256 25.27 -0.58 14.83
CA GLU A 256 24.99 -1.78 15.59
C GLU A 256 24.69 -1.40 17.03
N TYR A 257 23.66 -2.00 17.60
CA TYR A 257 23.28 -1.83 18.99
C TYR A 257 23.09 -3.22 19.61
N THR A 258 23.56 -3.43 20.84
CA THR A 258 23.43 -4.72 21.52
C THR A 258 22.82 -4.54 22.89
N THR A 259 21.82 -5.34 23.22
CA THR A 259 21.20 -5.37 24.56
C THR A 259 20.86 -6.79 24.99
N VAL A 260 20.71 -7.00 26.30
CA VAL A 260 20.21 -8.27 26.87
C VAL A 260 18.70 -8.24 27.15
N SER A 261 18.06 -7.06 27.06
CA SER A 261 16.60 -6.92 27.15
C SER A 261 15.98 -7.14 25.78
N GLN A 262 15.13 -8.17 25.68
CA GLN A 262 14.37 -8.42 24.44
C GLN A 262 13.44 -7.24 24.13
N ARG A 263 12.76 -6.72 25.17
CA ARG A 263 11.83 -5.61 25.01
C ARG A 263 12.54 -4.35 24.51
N LEU A 264 13.71 -4.02 25.06
CA LEU A 264 14.50 -2.88 24.58
C LEU A 264 14.99 -3.08 23.14
N ALA A 265 15.30 -4.32 22.74
CA ALA A 265 15.65 -4.62 21.36
C ALA A 265 14.46 -4.40 20.39
N ASP A 266 13.26 -4.81 20.79
CA ASP A 266 12.03 -4.60 20.02
C ASP A 266 11.67 -3.10 19.94
N ASP A 267 11.77 -2.38 21.07
CA ASP A 267 11.56 -0.93 21.15
C ASP A 267 12.56 -0.15 20.28
N PHE A 268 13.83 -0.58 20.26
CA PHE A 268 14.84 -0.01 19.37
C PHE A 268 14.49 -0.24 17.89
N CYS A 269 14.02 -1.45 17.54
CA CYS A 269 13.55 -1.75 16.19
C CYS A 269 12.35 -0.89 15.80
N PHE A 270 11.42 -0.67 16.73
CA PHE A 270 10.28 0.22 16.54
C PHE A 270 10.76 1.63 16.20
N LEU A 271 11.64 2.23 17.03
CA LEU A 271 12.17 3.58 16.81
C LEU A 271 12.80 3.70 15.42
N VAL A 272 13.69 2.77 15.06
CA VAL A 272 14.38 2.78 13.76
C VAL A 272 13.38 2.69 12.59
N ARG A 273 12.45 1.73 12.62
CA ARG A 273 11.47 1.53 11.55
C ARG A 273 10.50 2.71 11.43
N SER A 274 10.12 3.31 12.56
CA SER A 274 9.25 4.48 12.63
C SER A 274 9.87 5.77 12.07
N LEU A 275 11.18 5.77 11.85
CA LEU A 275 11.94 6.85 11.19
C LEU A 275 12.29 6.50 9.73
N GLY A 276 11.66 5.47 9.16
CA GLY A 276 11.92 4.99 7.79
C GLY A 276 13.18 4.11 7.66
N GLY A 277 13.83 3.78 8.78
CA GLY A 277 15.02 2.95 8.83
C GLY A 277 14.74 1.45 8.69
N SER A 278 15.83 0.67 8.66
CA SER A 278 15.80 -0.79 8.64
C SER A 278 16.50 -1.31 9.89
N ALA A 279 15.85 -2.20 10.65
CA ALA A 279 16.44 -2.81 11.84
C ALA A 279 16.30 -4.33 11.80
N LYS A 280 17.43 -5.03 11.88
CA LYS A 280 17.52 -6.49 11.88
C LYS A 280 18.12 -7.02 13.18
N VAL A 281 17.35 -7.82 13.89
CA VAL A 281 17.80 -8.48 15.12
C VAL A 281 18.48 -9.82 14.81
N THR A 282 19.57 -10.08 15.51
CA THR A 282 20.23 -11.39 15.59
C THR A 282 20.50 -11.70 17.06
N THR A 283 20.53 -12.97 17.44
CA THR A 283 20.79 -13.38 18.81
C THR A 283 22.15 -14.06 18.93
N LYS A 284 22.82 -13.86 20.07
CA LYS A 284 24.10 -14.49 20.39
C LYS A 284 24.10 -14.91 21.85
N GLN A 285 24.45 -16.17 22.13
CA GLN A 285 24.71 -16.64 23.48
C GLN A 285 26.22 -16.76 23.69
N GLY A 286 26.77 -15.87 24.51
CA GLY A 286 28.19 -15.90 24.88
C GLY A 286 28.49 -16.93 25.96
N SER A 287 29.78 -17.13 26.23
CA SER A 287 30.23 -17.84 27.43
C SER A 287 31.59 -17.31 27.86
N TYR A 288 31.84 -17.26 29.16
CA TYR A 288 33.16 -16.93 29.71
C TYR A 288 33.62 -18.05 30.65
N LYS A 289 34.93 -18.10 30.94
CA LYS A 289 35.48 -19.02 31.94
C LYS A 289 35.87 -18.23 33.19
N LYS A 290 35.42 -18.69 34.35
CA LYS A 290 35.85 -18.16 35.66
C LYS A 290 36.31 -19.34 36.50
N TYR A 291 37.56 -19.29 36.97
CA TYR A 291 38.19 -20.39 37.73
C TYR A 291 38.11 -21.76 37.01
N GLY A 292 38.30 -21.78 35.70
CA GLY A 292 38.25 -23.01 34.89
C GLY A 292 36.83 -23.50 34.54
N VAL A 293 35.79 -22.96 35.20
CA VAL A 293 34.38 -23.30 34.93
C VAL A 293 33.82 -22.41 33.83
N LYS A 294 33.17 -23.02 32.83
CA LYS A 294 32.49 -22.30 31.74
C LYS A 294 31.11 -21.83 32.23
N HIS A 295 30.92 -20.52 32.26
CA HIS A 295 29.64 -19.87 32.54
C HIS A 295 29.01 -19.38 31.24
N LEU A 296 27.76 -19.74 30.99
CA LEU A 296 26.99 -19.21 29.86
C LEU A 296 26.54 -17.78 30.18
N CYS A 297 26.68 -16.89 29.21
CA CYS A 297 26.10 -15.57 29.28
C CYS A 297 24.59 -15.64 29.00
N ARG A 298 23.88 -14.57 29.39
CA ARG A 298 22.52 -14.32 28.91
C ARG A 298 22.50 -14.20 27.38
N LEU A 299 21.33 -14.41 26.80
CA LEU A 299 21.10 -14.16 25.38
C LEU A 299 21.24 -12.66 25.10
N ALA A 300 22.10 -12.30 24.15
CA ALA A 300 22.27 -10.93 23.69
C ALA A 300 21.56 -10.74 22.35
N TYR A 301 20.79 -9.67 22.23
CA TYR A 301 20.11 -9.22 21.03
C TYR A 301 20.96 -8.15 20.36
N ARG A 302 21.52 -8.49 19.20
CA ARG A 302 22.35 -7.61 18.37
C ARG A 302 21.52 -7.10 17.21
N ILE A 303 21.26 -5.80 17.19
CA ILE A 303 20.49 -5.12 16.16
C ILE A 303 21.43 -4.41 15.19
N HIS A 304 21.35 -4.76 13.92
CA HIS A 304 21.94 -3.99 12.84
C HIS A 304 20.90 -3.04 12.29
N ALA A 305 21.16 -1.73 12.37
CA ALA A 305 20.27 -0.70 11.91
C ALA A 305 20.89 0.17 10.81
N SER A 306 20.06 0.59 9.86
CA SER A 306 20.41 1.46 8.74
C SER A 306 19.38 2.58 8.65
N PHE A 307 19.83 3.78 8.32
CA PHE A 307 19.01 4.99 8.36
C PHE A 307 18.92 5.67 7.00
N PRO A 308 17.74 6.23 6.64
CA PRO A 308 17.60 7.00 5.42
C PRO A 308 18.39 8.31 5.50
N GLU A 309 18.60 8.94 4.35
CA GLU A 309 19.23 10.25 4.29
C GLU A 309 18.43 11.28 5.12
N GLY A 310 19.15 12.19 5.79
CA GLY A 310 18.54 13.17 6.70
C GLY A 310 18.30 12.68 8.12
N ILE A 311 18.28 11.36 8.38
CA ILE A 311 18.16 10.82 9.74
C ILE A 311 19.54 10.50 10.30
N ARG A 312 20.02 11.36 11.22
CA ARG A 312 21.29 11.16 11.93
C ARG A 312 21.03 10.69 13.37
N PRO A 313 21.25 9.40 13.68
CA PRO A 313 20.90 8.78 14.96
C PRO A 313 22.07 8.77 15.96
N VAL A 314 23.10 9.58 15.74
CA VAL A 314 24.27 9.70 16.62
C VAL A 314 24.54 11.15 16.94
N SER A 315 25.11 11.40 18.12
CA SER A 315 25.52 12.75 18.53
C SER A 315 26.87 12.84 19.22
N SER A 316 27.46 11.73 19.71
CA SER A 316 28.79 11.81 20.32
C SER A 316 29.88 12.09 19.29
N ALA A 317 30.93 12.81 19.68
CA ALA A 317 32.05 13.20 18.84
C ALA A 317 32.72 11.96 18.19
N LYS A 318 32.87 10.88 18.96
CA LYS A 318 33.41 9.59 18.50
C LYS A 318 32.55 8.96 17.41
N HIS A 319 31.22 9.00 17.54
CA HIS A 319 30.32 8.45 16.53
C HIS A 319 30.22 9.35 15.31
N LEU A 320 30.16 10.67 15.50
CA LEU A 320 30.15 11.66 14.43
C LEU A 320 31.39 11.57 13.55
N ALA A 321 32.57 11.30 14.12
CA ALA A 321 33.80 11.10 13.36
C ALA A 321 33.75 9.91 12.38
N LYS A 322 32.86 8.94 12.61
CA LYS A 322 32.66 7.76 11.75
C LYS A 322 31.37 7.83 10.92
N TRP A 323 30.43 8.69 11.31
CA TRP A 323 29.16 8.81 10.62
C TRP A 323 29.35 9.54 9.29
N GLY A 324 28.65 9.07 8.26
CA GLY A 324 28.70 9.66 6.93
C GLY A 324 27.52 9.21 6.08
N THR A 325 27.37 9.83 4.92
CA THR A 325 26.35 9.46 3.94
C THR A 325 26.72 8.15 3.26
N PRO A 326 25.85 7.13 3.25
CA PRO A 326 26.10 5.88 2.55
C PRO A 326 26.01 6.05 1.02
N GLU A 327 26.82 5.30 0.27
CA GLU A 327 26.69 5.16 -1.20
C GLU A 327 25.61 4.13 -1.61
N TRP A 328 24.81 3.67 -0.66
CA TRP A 328 23.78 2.64 -0.84
C TRP A 328 22.45 3.10 -0.27
N HIS A 329 21.36 2.56 -0.82
CA HIS A 329 20.01 2.82 -0.35
C HIS A 329 19.46 1.64 0.46
N ILE A 330 18.62 1.94 1.44
CA ILE A 330 17.90 0.91 2.19
C ILE A 330 16.89 0.25 1.26
N LEU A 331 17.03 -1.07 1.06
CA LEU A 331 16.06 -1.86 0.33
C LEU A 331 15.20 -2.67 1.31
N HIS A 332 13.89 -2.52 1.22
CA HIS A 332 12.94 -3.34 1.98
C HIS A 332 12.51 -4.55 1.15
N THR A 333 13.43 -5.51 1.01
CA THR A 333 13.22 -6.69 0.16
C THR A 333 12.42 -7.78 0.87
N ILE A 334 11.46 -8.37 0.16
CA ILE A 334 10.69 -9.54 0.61
C ILE A 334 11.60 -10.77 0.64
N ARG A 335 11.67 -11.43 1.79
CA ARG A 335 12.53 -12.57 2.06
C ARG A 335 11.81 -13.91 1.85
N SER A 336 10.61 -14.04 2.40
CA SER A 336 9.80 -15.25 2.32
C SER A 336 8.32 -14.92 2.36
N VAL A 337 7.52 -15.81 1.79
CA VAL A 337 6.06 -15.76 1.82
C VAL A 337 5.57 -17.16 2.18
N GLU A 338 4.88 -17.28 3.31
CA GLU A 338 4.52 -18.57 3.92
C GLU A 338 3.01 -18.62 4.17
N PRO A 339 2.31 -19.73 3.83
CA PRO A 339 0.88 -19.85 4.12
C PRO A 339 0.65 -19.89 5.64
N VAL A 340 -0.34 -19.13 6.12
CA VAL A 340 -0.74 -19.10 7.55
C VAL A 340 -2.05 -19.88 7.76
N GLY A 341 -2.91 -19.91 6.74
CA GLY A 341 -4.23 -20.54 6.80
C GLY A 341 -5.31 -19.55 6.39
N LYS A 342 -6.57 -19.90 6.62
CA LYS A 342 -7.71 -19.04 6.31
C LYS A 342 -8.05 -18.12 7.48
N LYS A 343 -8.31 -16.85 7.21
CA LYS A 343 -8.75 -15.85 8.20
C LYS A 343 -9.78 -14.91 7.61
N GLU A 344 -10.65 -14.37 8.45
CA GLU A 344 -11.50 -13.24 8.12
C GLU A 344 -10.65 -12.03 7.74
N CYS A 345 -10.93 -11.44 6.59
CA CYS A 345 -10.16 -10.35 6.03
C CYS A 345 -11.05 -9.13 5.72
N GLN A 346 -10.41 -7.97 5.70
CA GLN A 346 -11.01 -6.68 5.39
C GLN A 346 -10.07 -5.86 4.51
N CYS A 347 -10.65 -5.00 3.69
CA CYS A 347 -9.92 -3.93 3.01
C CYS A 347 -10.34 -2.59 3.60
N ILE A 348 -9.45 -1.62 3.58
CA ILE A 348 -9.75 -0.22 3.85
C ILE A 348 -9.38 0.62 2.64
N ARG A 349 -9.97 1.81 2.51
CA ARG A 349 -9.56 2.81 1.54
C ARG A 349 -9.24 4.14 2.18
N ILE A 350 -8.25 4.82 1.62
CA ILE A 350 -7.66 6.03 2.21
C ILE A 350 -7.53 7.15 1.18
N ASP A 351 -7.48 8.40 1.62
CA ASP A 351 -7.35 9.61 0.78
C ASP A 351 -5.90 9.95 0.35
N ALA A 352 -5.02 8.95 0.26
CA ALA A 352 -3.65 9.16 -0.24
C ALA A 352 -3.55 8.97 -1.76
N LEU A 353 -2.84 9.89 -2.43
CA LEU A 353 -2.63 9.92 -3.88
C LEU A 353 -1.94 8.66 -4.44
N ASP A 354 -1.04 8.05 -3.66
CA ASP A 354 -0.36 6.80 -4.04
C ASP A 354 -1.08 5.55 -3.52
N SER A 355 -2.14 5.75 -2.74
CA SER A 355 -2.95 4.74 -2.10
C SER A 355 -2.15 3.72 -1.26
N LEU A 356 -1.05 4.16 -0.67
CA LEU A 356 -0.25 3.38 0.27
C LEU A 356 -0.57 3.77 1.71
N TYR A 357 -0.73 2.78 2.58
CA TYR A 357 -0.85 2.97 4.04
C TYR A 357 0.11 2.06 4.80
N VAL A 358 0.39 2.47 6.04
CA VAL A 358 1.25 1.74 6.95
C VAL A 358 0.48 0.64 7.68
N THR A 359 0.89 -0.60 7.46
CA THR A 359 0.49 -1.78 8.24
C THR A 359 1.67 -2.26 9.10
N ASP A 360 1.50 -3.40 9.77
CA ASP A 360 2.43 -4.07 10.69
C ASP A 360 3.91 -3.72 10.45
N ASP A 361 4.67 -3.45 11.52
CA ASP A 361 6.10 -3.16 11.45
C ASP A 361 6.51 -2.02 10.48
N PHE A 362 5.63 -1.03 10.29
CA PHE A 362 5.85 0.10 9.39
C PHE A 362 5.99 -0.30 7.91
N ILE A 363 5.33 -1.39 7.50
CA ILE A 363 5.32 -1.87 6.12
C ILE A 363 4.27 -1.10 5.31
N LEU A 364 4.64 -0.61 4.13
CA LEU A 364 3.69 0.00 3.20
C LEU A 364 2.97 -1.05 2.37
N THR A 365 1.65 -0.95 2.32
CA THR A 365 0.82 -1.78 1.44
C THR A 365 -0.13 -0.95 0.57
N HIS A 366 -0.60 -1.50 -0.54
CA HIS A 366 -1.32 -0.75 -1.58
C HIS A 366 -2.82 -1.05 -1.64
N ASN A 367 -3.60 -0.04 -2.03
CA ASN A 367 -5.04 -0.17 -2.21
C ASN A 367 -5.64 0.76 -3.30
N THR A 368 -5.92 0.33 -4.55
CA THR A 368 -6.70 1.17 -5.51
C THR A 368 -7.25 0.42 -6.76
N THR A 369 -8.23 1.01 -7.48
CA THR A 369 -8.86 0.53 -8.76
C THR A 369 -8.57 1.48 -9.95
N PHE A 370 -8.54 0.97 -11.19
CA PHE A 370 -8.13 1.72 -12.40
C PHE A 370 -8.94 3.00 -12.69
N GLY A 371 -10.27 2.96 -12.57
CA GLY A 371 -11.14 4.12 -12.85
C GLY A 371 -10.95 5.28 -11.86
N ALA A 372 -10.58 4.99 -10.61
CA ALA A 372 -10.35 6.01 -9.59
C ALA A 372 -9.02 6.76 -9.78
N MET A 373 -8.11 6.24 -10.61
CA MET A 373 -6.82 6.85 -10.93
C MET A 373 -6.89 7.86 -12.08
N ALA A 374 -8.06 8.01 -12.71
CA ALA A 374 -8.25 8.97 -13.79
C ALA A 374 -8.27 10.42 -13.27
N PRO A 375 -8.00 11.44 -14.11
CA PRO A 375 -8.02 12.84 -13.70
C PRO A 375 -9.43 13.28 -13.26
N SER A 376 -9.54 13.86 -12.06
CA SER A 376 -10.79 14.36 -11.43
C SER A 376 -12.03 13.54 -11.81
N PRO A 377 -12.12 12.27 -11.39
CA PRO A 377 -13.17 11.36 -11.86
C PRO A 377 -14.48 11.59 -11.12
N ILE A 378 -15.60 11.39 -11.80
CA ILE A 378 -16.95 11.29 -11.23
C ILE A 378 -17.63 10.01 -11.70
N PHE A 379 -18.27 9.29 -10.78
CA PHE A 379 -18.87 7.99 -11.04
C PHE A 379 -20.40 8.03 -11.16
N ILE A 380 -20.93 7.34 -12.15
CA ILE A 380 -22.34 6.95 -12.26
C ILE A 380 -22.41 5.49 -11.84
N GLN A 381 -22.98 5.24 -10.67
CA GLN A 381 -23.04 3.92 -10.07
C GLN A 381 -24.28 3.17 -10.55
N THR A 382 -24.10 2.09 -11.30
CA THR A 382 -25.20 1.17 -11.69
C THR A 382 -25.14 -0.16 -10.97
N GLU A 383 -24.03 -0.44 -10.29
CA GLU A 383 -23.84 -1.57 -9.39
C GLU A 383 -23.43 -1.11 -8.00
N ASP A 384 -23.82 -1.89 -6.98
CA ASP A 384 -23.36 -1.74 -5.60
C ASP A 384 -21.90 -2.24 -5.39
N GLY A 385 -21.01 -1.91 -6.35
CA GLY A 385 -19.58 -2.20 -6.30
C GLY A 385 -18.74 -0.98 -5.90
N LEU A 386 -19.33 0.21 -6.01
CA LEU A 386 -18.70 1.51 -5.77
C LEU A 386 -19.07 2.15 -4.44
N ALA A 387 -19.90 1.49 -3.61
CA ALA A 387 -20.43 2.01 -2.34
C ALA A 387 -19.40 2.73 -1.47
N ASN A 388 -18.11 2.42 -1.65
CA ASN A 388 -17.04 2.88 -0.80
C ASN A 388 -15.84 3.49 -1.56
N ILE A 389 -15.90 3.79 -2.87
CA ILE A 389 -14.87 4.59 -3.61
C ILE A 389 -15.24 6.10 -3.53
N GLU A 390 -14.35 6.95 -3.00
CA GLU A 390 -14.39 8.43 -2.98
C GLU A 390 -13.61 8.79 -4.23
N ALA A 391 -14.33 8.59 -5.31
CA ALA A 391 -14.41 9.65 -6.26
C ALA A 391 -15.80 10.27 -6.07
N PRO A 392 -15.96 11.55 -6.41
CA PRO A 392 -17.26 12.16 -6.65
C PRO A 392 -18.19 11.17 -7.36
N ARG A 393 -19.43 11.03 -6.90
CA ARG A 393 -20.35 10.03 -7.44
C ARG A 393 -21.79 10.47 -7.29
N PHE A 394 -22.61 10.03 -8.23
CA PHE A 394 -24.06 10.11 -8.10
C PHE A 394 -24.57 9.01 -7.15
N PRO A 395 -25.76 9.16 -6.55
CA PRO A 395 -26.43 8.07 -5.85
C PRO A 395 -26.50 6.81 -6.73
N LEU A 396 -26.63 5.63 -6.11
CA LEU A 396 -26.83 4.38 -6.82
C LEU A 396 -28.05 4.50 -7.73
N ALA A 397 -27.86 4.30 -9.04
CA ALA A 397 -28.93 4.36 -10.01
C ALA A 397 -29.78 3.10 -9.91
N GLU A 398 -31.06 3.29 -9.59
CA GLU A 398 -32.03 2.18 -9.48
C GLU A 398 -32.87 2.05 -10.77
N SER A 399 -32.84 3.07 -11.63
CA SER A 399 -33.57 3.17 -12.89
C SER A 399 -32.73 3.73 -14.03
N PHE A 400 -33.22 3.60 -15.27
CA PHE A 400 -32.60 4.21 -16.45
C PHE A 400 -32.63 5.73 -16.37
N GLU A 401 -33.72 6.29 -15.84
CA GLU A 401 -33.90 7.71 -15.64
C GLU A 401 -32.84 8.31 -14.71
N ASP A 402 -32.44 7.59 -13.65
CA ASP A 402 -31.38 8.06 -12.72
C ASP A 402 -30.03 8.21 -13.45
N VAL A 403 -29.70 7.27 -14.33
CA VAL A 403 -28.48 7.32 -15.15
C VAL A 403 -28.52 8.52 -16.09
N MET A 404 -29.64 8.73 -16.78
CA MET A 404 -29.80 9.86 -17.68
C MET A 404 -29.80 11.21 -16.93
N ALA A 405 -30.38 11.25 -15.74
CA ALA A 405 -30.35 12.43 -14.87
C ALA A 405 -28.92 12.78 -14.44
N ALA A 406 -28.11 11.78 -14.07
CA ALA A 406 -26.70 11.97 -13.74
C ALA A 406 -25.90 12.54 -14.93
N ILE A 407 -26.10 11.98 -16.13
CA ILE A 407 -25.47 12.49 -17.37
C ILE A 407 -25.92 13.94 -17.65
N MET A 408 -27.21 14.24 -17.47
CA MET A 408 -27.75 15.58 -17.70
C MET A 408 -27.26 16.62 -16.69
N ALA A 409 -27.04 16.21 -15.43
CA ALA A 409 -26.44 17.06 -14.41
C ALA A 409 -24.99 17.43 -14.78
N LEU A 410 -24.17 16.45 -15.19
CA LEU A 410 -22.82 16.71 -15.70
C LEU A 410 -22.83 17.60 -16.95
N TYR A 411 -23.87 17.50 -17.78
CA TYR A 411 -23.94 18.28 -19.01
C TYR A 411 -24.39 19.74 -18.78
N SER A 412 -25.26 19.98 -17.80
CA SER A 412 -25.89 21.29 -17.61
C SER A 412 -25.31 22.10 -16.46
N GLU A 413 -24.90 21.46 -15.36
CA GLU A 413 -24.42 22.15 -14.15
C GLU A 413 -22.92 22.45 -14.20
N PRO A 414 -22.42 23.55 -13.63
CA PRO A 414 -20.98 23.84 -13.58
C PRO A 414 -20.23 22.88 -12.65
N HIS A 415 -19.11 22.32 -13.10
CA HIS A 415 -18.25 21.43 -12.30
C HIS A 415 -16.80 21.38 -12.84
N ASP A 416 -15.87 20.85 -12.04
CA ASP A 416 -14.45 20.70 -12.40
C ASP A 416 -14.03 19.26 -12.79
N PHE A 417 -14.98 18.31 -12.85
CA PHE A 417 -14.69 16.93 -13.23
C PHE A 417 -14.17 16.80 -14.66
N GLN A 418 -13.16 15.94 -14.85
CA GLN A 418 -12.51 15.71 -16.15
C GLN A 418 -12.80 14.32 -16.71
N THR A 419 -13.20 13.37 -15.88
CA THR A 419 -13.52 11.99 -16.30
C THR A 419 -14.87 11.57 -15.74
N VAL A 420 -15.76 11.04 -16.57
CA VAL A 420 -16.96 10.32 -16.12
C VAL A 420 -16.71 8.82 -16.23
N VAL A 421 -17.03 8.09 -15.16
CA VAL A 421 -16.87 6.64 -15.07
C VAL A 421 -18.23 5.99 -14.82
N VAL A 422 -18.63 5.05 -15.67
CA VAL A 422 -19.84 4.24 -15.46
C VAL A 422 -19.43 2.88 -14.91
N ASP A 423 -19.89 2.54 -13.71
CA ASP A 423 -19.53 1.30 -13.02
C ASP A 423 -20.78 0.60 -12.46
N SER A 424 -21.19 -0.55 -12.99
CA SER A 424 -20.64 -1.27 -14.16
C SER A 424 -21.65 -1.33 -15.31
N ALA A 425 -21.13 -1.37 -16.54
CA ALA A 425 -21.92 -1.39 -17.77
C ALA A 425 -22.84 -2.61 -17.87
N ASP A 426 -22.46 -3.75 -17.28
CA ASP A 426 -23.31 -4.94 -17.22
C ASP A 426 -24.50 -4.79 -16.29
N TRP A 427 -24.41 -3.94 -15.26
CA TRP A 427 -25.57 -3.57 -14.45
C TRP A 427 -26.40 -2.45 -15.07
N LEU A 428 -25.76 -1.50 -15.77
CA LEU A 428 -26.48 -0.53 -16.61
C LEU A 428 -27.35 -1.25 -17.65
N GLU A 429 -26.84 -2.33 -18.24
CA GLU A 429 -27.60 -3.15 -19.19
C GLU A 429 -28.92 -3.66 -18.59
N GLN A 430 -28.92 -4.06 -17.32
CA GLN A 430 -30.13 -4.53 -16.64
C GLN A 430 -31.14 -3.40 -16.41
N LEU A 431 -30.68 -2.18 -16.09
CA LEU A 431 -31.55 -1.00 -15.98
C LEU A 431 -32.18 -0.66 -17.34
N ILE A 432 -31.41 -0.76 -18.42
CA ILE A 432 -31.89 -0.58 -19.79
C ILE A 432 -32.95 -1.63 -20.14
N TRP A 433 -32.77 -2.89 -19.72
CA TRP A 433 -33.77 -3.93 -19.97
C TRP A 433 -35.10 -3.64 -19.26
N LYS A 434 -35.03 -3.17 -18.01
CA LYS A 434 -36.23 -2.71 -17.28
C LYS A 434 -36.92 -1.56 -18.02
N GLU A 435 -36.15 -0.63 -18.58
CA GLU A 435 -36.69 0.50 -19.33
C GLU A 435 -37.38 0.07 -20.64
N VAL A 436 -36.82 -0.90 -21.36
CA VAL A 436 -37.46 -1.48 -22.55
C VAL A 436 -38.82 -2.09 -22.18
N ILE A 437 -38.87 -2.86 -21.10
CA ILE A 437 -40.11 -3.48 -20.60
C ILE A 437 -41.13 -2.40 -20.21
N ARG A 438 -40.68 -1.33 -19.55
CA ARG A 438 -41.54 -0.19 -19.18
C ARG A 438 -42.12 0.52 -20.41
N ARG A 439 -41.31 0.77 -21.45
CA ARG A 439 -41.75 1.41 -22.71
C ARG A 439 -42.67 0.51 -23.54
N ARG A 440 -42.55 -0.82 -23.41
CA ARG A 440 -43.28 -1.81 -24.22
C ARG A 440 -43.77 -2.98 -23.36
N PRO A 441 -44.78 -2.80 -22.49
CA PRO A 441 -45.15 -3.80 -21.48
C PRO A 441 -45.84 -5.05 -22.03
N THR A 442 -46.24 -5.06 -23.30
CA THR A 442 -46.94 -6.17 -23.94
C THR A 442 -46.29 -6.57 -25.26
N THR A 443 -46.41 -7.85 -25.60
CA THR A 443 -46.02 -8.38 -26.92
C THR A 443 -47.02 -7.96 -28.00
N ASP A 444 -46.63 -8.09 -29.27
CA ASP A 444 -47.51 -7.91 -30.44
C ASP A 444 -48.80 -8.78 -30.38
N ARG A 445 -48.81 -9.81 -29.52
CA ARG A 445 -49.93 -10.75 -29.30
C ARG A 445 -50.71 -10.49 -27.99
N GLY A 446 -50.46 -9.37 -27.32
CA GLY A 446 -51.20 -8.94 -26.12
C GLY A 446 -50.84 -9.67 -24.82
N ARG A 447 -49.70 -10.39 -24.79
CA ARG A 447 -49.17 -11.01 -23.56
C ARG A 447 -48.31 -10.00 -22.79
N ASP A 448 -48.50 -9.91 -21.48
CA ASP A 448 -47.66 -9.13 -20.57
C ASP A 448 -46.22 -9.64 -20.56
N ILE A 449 -45.28 -8.71 -20.44
CA ILE A 449 -43.83 -8.95 -20.48
C ILE A 449 -43.27 -8.73 -19.09
N THR A 450 -42.60 -9.75 -18.54
CA THR A 450 -41.94 -9.67 -17.23
C THR A 450 -40.43 -9.81 -17.34
N SER A 451 -39.93 -10.32 -18.46
CA SER A 451 -38.49 -10.40 -18.78
C SER A 451 -38.22 -10.02 -20.23
N ILE A 452 -37.00 -9.55 -20.53
CA ILE A 452 -36.62 -9.12 -21.88
C ILE A 452 -36.62 -10.26 -22.91
N GLU A 453 -36.57 -11.50 -22.45
CA GLU A 453 -36.69 -12.70 -23.27
C GLU A 453 -38.11 -12.92 -23.80
N ASP A 454 -39.15 -12.39 -23.12
CA ASP A 454 -40.56 -12.64 -23.47
C ASP A 454 -40.97 -12.03 -24.82
N TYR A 455 -40.23 -11.04 -25.32
CA TYR A 455 -40.43 -10.50 -26.67
C TYR A 455 -40.16 -11.55 -27.78
N GLY A 456 -39.42 -12.62 -27.45
CA GLY A 456 -39.06 -13.69 -28.38
C GLY A 456 -38.07 -13.27 -29.45
N PHE A 457 -37.41 -14.26 -30.07
CA PHE A 457 -36.49 -14.08 -31.20
C PHE A 457 -35.41 -12.99 -31.01
N ALA A 458 -34.94 -12.78 -29.77
CA ALA A 458 -34.00 -11.72 -29.40
C ALA A 458 -34.46 -10.28 -29.72
N LYS A 459 -35.76 -10.07 -30.01
CA LYS A 459 -36.33 -8.74 -30.28
C LYS A 459 -36.14 -7.78 -29.12
N GLY A 460 -36.29 -8.26 -27.87
CA GLY A 460 -36.09 -7.45 -26.66
C GLY A 460 -34.69 -6.83 -26.61
N TYR A 461 -33.64 -7.61 -26.88
CA TYR A 461 -32.25 -7.10 -26.92
C TYR A 461 -32.00 -6.15 -28.10
N THR A 462 -32.77 -6.25 -29.17
CA THR A 462 -32.72 -5.29 -30.28
C THR A 462 -33.38 -3.97 -29.88
N TYR A 463 -34.50 -4.02 -29.14
CA TYR A 463 -35.14 -2.84 -28.59
C TYR A 463 -34.26 -2.14 -27.54
N ALA A 464 -33.46 -2.89 -26.79
CA ALA A 464 -32.47 -2.33 -25.86
C ALA A 464 -31.40 -1.45 -26.52
N LEU A 465 -31.19 -1.57 -27.84
CA LEU A 465 -30.25 -0.71 -28.57
C LEU A 465 -30.69 0.76 -28.62
N GLU A 466 -31.98 1.03 -28.57
CA GLU A 466 -32.52 2.40 -28.58
C GLU A 466 -32.15 3.15 -27.28
N PRO A 467 -32.48 2.64 -26.06
CA PRO A 467 -32.00 3.26 -24.82
C PRO A 467 -30.48 3.25 -24.65
N TRP A 468 -29.77 2.22 -25.14
CA TRP A 468 -28.30 2.24 -25.15
C TRP A 468 -27.76 3.43 -25.94
N ARG A 469 -28.33 3.72 -27.12
CA ARG A 469 -27.91 4.88 -27.93
C ARG A 469 -28.17 6.18 -27.21
N GLU A 470 -29.30 6.32 -26.51
CA GLU A 470 -29.60 7.50 -25.69
C GLU A 470 -28.50 7.75 -24.64
N VAL A 471 -28.05 6.72 -23.92
CA VAL A 471 -26.96 6.84 -22.94
C VAL A 471 -25.64 7.20 -23.63
N LEU A 472 -25.29 6.53 -24.72
CA LEU A 472 -24.04 6.78 -25.45
C LEU A 472 -24.01 8.17 -26.09
N ASP A 473 -25.15 8.69 -26.54
CA ASP A 473 -25.28 10.05 -27.06
C ASP A 473 -25.11 11.11 -25.96
N GLY A 474 -25.67 10.86 -24.78
CA GLY A 474 -25.42 11.70 -23.60
C GLY A 474 -23.94 11.72 -23.19
N LEU A 475 -23.28 10.56 -23.16
CA LEU A 475 -21.84 10.46 -22.89
C LEU A 475 -20.99 11.13 -23.99
N ASN A 476 -21.42 11.04 -25.26
CA ASN A 476 -20.77 11.76 -26.37
C ASN A 476 -20.89 13.29 -26.19
N ALA A 477 -22.03 13.80 -25.70
CA ALA A 477 -22.21 15.22 -25.43
C ALA A 477 -21.25 15.71 -24.33
N LEU A 478 -21.11 14.96 -23.23
CA LEU A 478 -20.12 15.26 -22.17
C LEU A 478 -18.69 15.29 -22.72
N ARG A 479 -18.35 14.36 -23.60
CA ARG A 479 -17.03 14.31 -24.22
C ARG A 479 -16.77 15.48 -25.17
N ASN A 480 -17.68 15.71 -26.10
CA ASN A 480 -17.46 16.62 -27.23
C ASN A 480 -17.64 18.09 -26.84
N GLU A 481 -18.54 18.36 -25.89
CA GLU A 481 -18.95 19.72 -25.54
C GLU A 481 -18.44 20.15 -24.16
N ARG A 482 -18.27 19.19 -23.23
CA ARG A 482 -17.74 19.45 -21.87
C ARG A 482 -16.29 19.00 -21.69
N GLY A 483 -15.69 18.38 -22.71
CA GLY A 483 -14.28 17.98 -22.68
C GLY A 483 -13.96 16.82 -21.73
N MET A 484 -14.95 16.03 -21.32
CA MET A 484 -14.75 14.94 -20.36
C MET A 484 -14.27 13.63 -21.03
N MET A 485 -13.34 12.93 -20.40
CA MET A 485 -13.02 11.54 -20.74
C MET A 485 -14.15 10.61 -20.25
N VAL A 486 -14.45 9.55 -20.99
CA VAL A 486 -15.47 8.56 -20.62
C VAL A 486 -14.84 7.20 -20.42
N ILE A 487 -15.08 6.59 -19.26
CA ILE A 487 -14.64 5.23 -18.91
C ILE A 487 -15.86 4.37 -18.60
N LEU A 488 -16.00 3.24 -19.29
CA LEU A 488 -16.97 2.19 -18.97
C LEU A 488 -16.24 1.03 -18.30
N ILE A 489 -16.68 0.64 -17.11
CA ILE A 489 -16.18 -0.55 -16.42
C ILE A 489 -17.17 -1.69 -16.65
N ALA A 490 -16.70 -2.88 -17.00
CA ALA A 490 -17.55 -4.05 -17.18
C ALA A 490 -16.90 -5.32 -16.62
N HIS A 491 -17.72 -6.28 -16.23
CA HIS A 491 -17.21 -7.62 -15.92
C HIS A 491 -16.85 -8.41 -17.19
N ALA A 492 -15.97 -9.38 -17.07
CA ALA A 492 -15.68 -10.35 -18.13
C ALA A 492 -16.52 -11.62 -17.98
N LYS A 493 -16.96 -12.18 -19.10
CA LYS A 493 -17.51 -13.54 -19.23
C LYS A 493 -16.65 -14.33 -20.22
N ILE A 494 -16.76 -15.65 -20.16
CA ILE A 494 -16.18 -16.54 -21.17
C ILE A 494 -17.31 -16.94 -22.12
N GLU A 495 -17.09 -16.79 -23.43
CA GLU A 495 -18.00 -17.21 -24.48
C GLU A 495 -17.27 -18.04 -25.54
N ARG A 496 -17.98 -19.01 -26.12
CA ARG A 496 -17.45 -19.81 -27.23
C ARG A 496 -17.65 -19.05 -28.53
N PHE A 497 -16.55 -18.87 -29.28
CA PHE A 497 -16.54 -18.17 -30.56
C PHE A 497 -16.34 -19.16 -31.70
N GLU A 498 -17.24 -19.12 -32.68
CA GLU A 498 -17.14 -19.88 -33.92
C GLU A 498 -16.44 -19.03 -34.97
N ASN A 499 -15.25 -19.45 -35.40
CA ASN A 499 -14.50 -18.82 -36.47
C ASN A 499 -14.72 -19.63 -37.77
N PRO A 500 -15.12 -19.02 -38.90
CA PRO A 500 -15.20 -19.71 -40.17
C PRO A 500 -13.87 -20.31 -40.66
N GLU A 501 -12.73 -19.79 -40.19
CA GLU A 501 -11.39 -20.15 -40.64
C GLU A 501 -10.64 -21.09 -39.67
N THR A 502 -11.06 -21.20 -38.42
CA THR A 502 -10.38 -22.00 -37.39
C THR A 502 -11.39 -22.74 -36.51
N ASP A 503 -10.93 -23.77 -35.79
CA ASP A 503 -11.77 -24.43 -34.79
C ASP A 503 -12.34 -23.43 -33.76
N ALA A 504 -13.54 -23.72 -33.26
CA ALA A 504 -14.19 -22.90 -32.26
C ALA A 504 -13.37 -22.86 -30.96
N TYR A 505 -13.20 -21.68 -30.38
CA TYR A 505 -12.41 -21.45 -29.17
C TYR A 505 -13.15 -20.61 -28.14
N ASP A 506 -12.77 -20.75 -26.88
CA ASP A 506 -13.30 -19.92 -25.79
C ASP A 506 -12.54 -18.59 -25.74
N ARG A 507 -13.28 -17.50 -25.56
CA ARG A 507 -12.74 -16.15 -25.45
C ARG A 507 -13.34 -15.38 -24.29
N TYR A 508 -12.55 -14.49 -23.69
CA TYR A 508 -13.07 -13.49 -22.77
C TYR A 508 -13.74 -12.36 -23.55
N SER A 509 -14.97 -12.02 -23.15
CA SER A 509 -15.73 -10.88 -23.67
C SER A 509 -16.35 -10.10 -22.51
N PRO A 510 -16.71 -8.82 -22.71
CA PRO A 510 -17.50 -8.09 -21.73
C PRO A 510 -18.80 -8.83 -21.41
N ARG A 511 -19.23 -8.81 -20.15
CA ARG A 511 -20.46 -9.45 -19.64
C ARG A 511 -21.72 -8.68 -20.05
N LEU A 512 -21.84 -8.41 -21.34
CA LEU A 512 -22.95 -7.71 -21.97
C LEU A 512 -23.65 -8.64 -22.97
N ASN A 513 -24.89 -8.31 -23.34
CA ASN A 513 -25.54 -8.94 -24.48
C ASN A 513 -24.74 -8.68 -25.76
N LYS A 514 -24.74 -9.63 -26.70
CA LYS A 514 -23.98 -9.53 -27.96
C LYS A 514 -24.27 -8.25 -28.75
N HIS A 515 -25.52 -7.79 -28.76
CA HIS A 515 -25.92 -6.60 -29.52
C HIS A 515 -25.41 -5.30 -28.85
N ALA A 516 -25.56 -5.19 -27.54
CA ALA A 516 -25.04 -4.06 -26.77
C ALA A 516 -23.50 -4.02 -26.77
N SER A 517 -22.87 -5.19 -26.59
CA SER A 517 -21.41 -5.33 -26.63
C SER A 517 -20.86 -4.86 -27.98
N ALA A 518 -21.46 -5.27 -29.10
CA ALA A 518 -21.04 -4.81 -30.44
C ALA A 518 -21.18 -3.29 -30.59
N LEU A 519 -22.31 -2.72 -30.18
CA LEU A 519 -22.57 -1.27 -30.22
C LEU A 519 -21.52 -0.49 -29.40
N ILE A 520 -21.25 -0.90 -28.17
CA ILE A 520 -20.31 -0.23 -27.26
C ILE A 520 -18.88 -0.36 -27.77
N GLN A 521 -18.48 -1.54 -28.27
CA GLN A 521 -17.16 -1.75 -28.85
C GLN A 521 -16.91 -0.88 -30.09
N GLU A 522 -17.93 -0.71 -30.95
CA GLU A 522 -17.84 0.19 -32.10
C GLU A 522 -17.66 1.65 -31.65
N TRP A 523 -18.45 2.06 -30.66
CA TRP A 523 -18.47 3.40 -30.08
C TRP A 523 -17.19 3.79 -29.34
N CYS A 524 -16.61 2.87 -28.54
CA CYS A 524 -15.38 3.11 -27.79
C CYS A 524 -14.20 3.39 -28.72
N ASP A 525 -13.29 4.28 -28.30
CA ASP A 525 -12.01 4.46 -28.97
C ASP A 525 -11.07 3.30 -28.64
N GLU A 526 -11.08 2.85 -27.39
CA GLU A 526 -10.25 1.77 -26.86
C GLU A 526 -11.11 0.75 -26.10
N VAL A 527 -10.84 -0.53 -26.31
CA VAL A 527 -11.44 -1.64 -25.54
C VAL A 527 -10.31 -2.43 -24.93
N LEU A 528 -10.26 -2.42 -23.60
CA LEU A 528 -9.14 -2.86 -22.80
C LEU A 528 -9.54 -4.07 -21.96
N PHE A 529 -8.78 -5.17 -22.09
CA PHE A 529 -9.02 -6.37 -21.29
C PHE A 529 -8.07 -6.43 -20.09
N ALA A 530 -8.60 -6.21 -18.89
CA ALA A 530 -7.90 -6.38 -17.64
C ALA A 530 -7.85 -7.86 -17.24
N THR A 531 -6.65 -8.41 -17.18
CA THR A 531 -6.44 -9.83 -16.88
C THR A 531 -5.09 -10.08 -16.22
N TYR A 532 -4.84 -11.33 -15.88
CA TYR A 532 -3.58 -11.80 -15.36
C TYR A 532 -2.71 -12.33 -16.50
N LYS A 533 -1.41 -12.00 -16.49
CA LYS A 533 -0.47 -12.56 -17.47
C LYS A 533 -0.31 -14.07 -17.22
N VAL A 534 -0.41 -14.87 -18.28
CA VAL A 534 -0.27 -16.34 -18.24
C VAL A 534 0.95 -16.74 -19.05
N HIS A 535 1.94 -17.35 -18.39
CA HIS A 535 3.10 -17.94 -19.05
C HIS A 535 2.87 -19.43 -19.25
N THR A 536 3.05 -19.94 -20.46
CA THR A 536 2.95 -21.37 -20.74
C THR A 536 4.30 -22.05 -20.50
N LYS A 537 4.31 -23.11 -19.68
CA LYS A 537 5.46 -24.02 -19.57
C LYS A 537 5.07 -25.34 -20.24
N GLN A 538 5.82 -25.73 -21.28
CA GLN A 538 5.70 -27.07 -21.85
C GLN A 538 6.45 -28.05 -20.94
N THR A 539 5.77 -29.11 -20.54
CA THR A 539 6.37 -30.24 -19.80
C THR A 539 6.24 -31.48 -20.67
N GLU A 540 7.36 -32.15 -20.93
CA GLU A 540 7.41 -33.44 -21.63
C GLU A 540 7.00 -34.56 -20.67
N GLU A 541 5.94 -35.28 -21.00
CA GLU A 541 5.55 -36.53 -20.33
C GLU A 541 5.86 -37.71 -21.26
N GLY A 542 7.16 -37.99 -21.43
CA GLY A 542 7.62 -39.15 -22.21
C GLY A 542 7.20 -39.16 -23.69
N PHE A 543 7.50 -40.26 -24.36
CA PHE A 543 7.45 -40.44 -25.84
C PHE A 543 6.27 -39.71 -26.51
N ASP A 544 6.59 -38.60 -27.19
CA ASP A 544 5.72 -37.75 -28.01
C ASP A 544 4.46 -37.13 -27.34
N LYS A 545 4.48 -36.86 -26.03
CA LYS A 545 3.41 -36.08 -25.38
C LYS A 545 3.95 -34.86 -24.63
N THR A 546 3.78 -33.68 -25.22
CA THR A 546 3.99 -32.38 -24.56
C THR A 546 2.66 -31.86 -23.99
N ARG A 547 2.61 -31.65 -22.67
CA ARG A 547 1.47 -30.98 -22.02
C ARG A 547 1.84 -29.54 -21.71
N THR A 548 1.13 -28.59 -22.33
CA THR A 548 1.26 -27.16 -22.06
C THR A 548 0.49 -26.83 -20.78
N ARG A 549 1.19 -26.47 -19.70
CA ARG A 549 0.56 -26.01 -18.45
C ARG A 549 0.68 -24.48 -18.38
N GLY A 550 -0.45 -23.78 -18.33
CA GLY A 550 -0.48 -22.36 -18.05
C GLY A 550 -0.10 -22.09 -16.60
N ILE A 551 0.96 -21.32 -16.38
CA ILE A 551 1.37 -20.79 -15.08
C ILE A 551 0.96 -19.32 -15.10
N GLY A 552 -0.12 -18.96 -14.41
CA GLY A 552 -0.50 -17.55 -14.23
C GLY A 552 0.56 -16.86 -13.40
N THR A 553 1.23 -15.84 -13.96
CA THR A 553 2.22 -15.03 -13.22
C THR A 553 1.55 -13.96 -12.37
N GLY A 554 0.23 -13.81 -12.48
CA GLY A 554 -0.63 -12.91 -11.72
C GLY A 554 -0.33 -11.41 -11.86
N ASP A 555 0.64 -11.05 -12.72
CA ASP A 555 0.83 -9.66 -13.15
C ASP A 555 -0.48 -9.16 -13.75
N ARG A 556 -1.07 -8.14 -13.14
CA ARG A 556 -2.27 -7.51 -13.68
C ARG A 556 -1.89 -6.67 -14.87
N ILE A 557 -2.32 -7.11 -16.03
CA ILE A 557 -2.08 -6.45 -17.30
C ILE A 557 -3.39 -6.01 -17.91
N ILE A 558 -3.30 -4.96 -18.71
CA ILE A 558 -4.27 -4.62 -19.72
C ILE A 558 -3.74 -5.17 -21.04
N ARG A 559 -4.55 -5.98 -21.71
CA ARG A 559 -4.31 -6.31 -23.11
C ARG A 559 -5.09 -5.34 -23.99
N THR A 560 -4.38 -4.72 -24.93
CA THR A 560 -4.90 -3.64 -25.77
C THR A 560 -5.24 -4.13 -27.18
N THR A 561 -4.61 -5.22 -27.61
CA THR A 561 -4.72 -5.75 -28.97
C THR A 561 -5.53 -7.03 -28.99
N GLU A 562 -6.47 -7.14 -29.94
CA GLU A 562 -7.35 -8.31 -30.05
C GLU A 562 -6.56 -9.60 -30.30
N ARG A 563 -6.94 -10.67 -29.58
CA ARG A 563 -6.42 -12.03 -29.82
C ARG A 563 -7.58 -13.03 -29.68
N PRO A 564 -7.45 -14.27 -30.20
CA PRO A 564 -8.50 -15.29 -30.04
C PRO A 564 -9.01 -15.44 -28.59
N ALA A 565 -8.12 -15.36 -27.59
CA ALA A 565 -8.50 -15.54 -26.20
C ALA A 565 -9.27 -14.37 -25.56
N HIS A 566 -9.29 -13.17 -26.14
CA HIS A 566 -9.92 -11.99 -25.53
C HIS A 566 -10.19 -10.87 -26.54
N MET A 567 -11.29 -10.14 -26.33
CA MET A 567 -11.62 -8.97 -27.14
C MET A 567 -10.80 -7.75 -26.71
N ALA A 568 -10.26 -6.99 -27.65
CA ALA A 568 -9.64 -5.70 -27.37
C ALA A 568 -9.63 -4.82 -28.63
N LYS A 569 -9.47 -3.51 -28.47
CA LYS A 569 -9.46 -2.54 -29.58
C LYS A 569 -8.43 -1.47 -29.26
N ASN A 570 -7.50 -1.28 -30.20
CA ASN A 570 -6.38 -0.33 -30.08
C ASN A 570 -6.36 0.63 -31.28
N ARG A 571 -6.63 1.92 -31.04
CA ARG A 571 -6.56 2.97 -32.08
C ARG A 571 -5.31 3.84 -31.98
N MET A 572 -4.54 3.72 -30.90
CA MET A 572 -3.46 4.64 -30.54
C MET A 572 -2.06 4.02 -30.60
N SER A 573 -1.91 2.83 -31.20
CA SER A 573 -0.65 2.09 -31.19
C SER A 573 -0.13 1.83 -29.78
N LEU A 574 -1.06 1.59 -28.83
CA LEU A 574 -0.69 1.14 -27.50
C LEU A 574 0.13 -0.16 -27.60
N PRO A 575 1.07 -0.42 -26.67
CA PRO A 575 1.74 -1.73 -26.62
C PRO A 575 0.70 -2.84 -26.44
N GLU A 576 0.99 -4.03 -26.99
CA GLU A 576 0.08 -5.19 -26.97
C GLU A 576 -0.44 -5.50 -25.56
N GLU A 577 0.45 -5.36 -24.57
CA GLU A 577 0.18 -5.49 -23.15
C GLU A 577 0.84 -4.34 -22.37
N MET A 578 0.20 -3.91 -21.29
CA MET A 578 0.74 -2.93 -20.33
C MET A 578 0.23 -3.24 -18.91
N PRO A 579 0.86 -2.72 -17.84
CA PRO A 579 0.32 -2.84 -16.48
C PRO A 579 -1.10 -2.25 -16.34
N LEU A 580 -1.92 -2.83 -15.44
CA LEU A 580 -3.23 -2.28 -15.05
C LEU A 580 -3.07 -1.04 -14.15
N ASP A 581 -2.62 0.07 -14.76
CA ASP A 581 -2.37 1.35 -14.10
C ASP A 581 -2.77 2.49 -15.05
N PHE A 582 -3.68 3.36 -14.60
CA PHE A 582 -4.14 4.49 -15.42
C PHE A 582 -3.00 5.45 -15.77
N ARG A 583 -2.01 5.64 -14.90
CA ARG A 583 -0.88 6.56 -15.13
C ARG A 583 -0.03 6.08 -16.30
N VAL A 584 0.19 4.78 -16.40
CA VAL A 584 0.90 4.15 -17.54
C VAL A 584 0.08 4.30 -18.82
N TYR A 585 -1.24 4.11 -18.74
CA TYR A 585 -2.14 4.40 -19.86
C TYR A 585 -2.09 5.88 -20.27
N ALA A 586 -2.03 6.80 -19.30
CA ALA A 586 -2.03 8.24 -19.52
C ALA A 586 -0.75 8.76 -20.22
N GLU A 587 0.40 8.12 -20.00
CA GLU A 587 1.64 8.43 -20.73
C GLU A 587 1.47 8.27 -22.26
N HIS A 588 0.58 7.37 -22.68
CA HIS A 588 0.25 7.12 -24.08
C HIS A 588 -0.85 8.05 -24.62
N LEU A 589 -1.53 8.79 -23.74
CA LEU A 589 -2.50 9.81 -24.14
C LEU A 589 -1.83 11.08 -24.68
N GLY A 590 -0.61 11.40 -24.21
CA GLY A 590 0.14 12.63 -24.54
C GLY A 590 1.25 12.48 -25.60
N SER A 591 1.55 11.27 -26.06
CA SER A 591 2.73 10.96 -26.91
C SER A 591 2.43 10.71 -28.39
N ALA A 592 1.23 11.04 -28.87
CA ALA A 592 0.95 11.07 -30.31
C ALA A 592 1.34 12.43 -30.92
N GLY A 593 2.65 12.70 -30.94
CA GLY A 593 3.28 13.72 -31.79
C GLY A 593 3.66 13.14 -33.14
#